data_AF-A0A1J3JZR4-F1
#
_entry.id   AF-A0A1J3JZR4-F1
#
_cell.length_a   1.000
_cell.length_b   1.000
_cell.length_c   1.000
_cell.angle_alpha   90.00
_cell.angle_beta   90.00
_cell.angle_gamma   90.00
#
_symmetry.space_group_name_H-M   'P 1'
#
loop_
_entity.id
_entity.type
_entity.pdbx_description
1 polymer ?
#
loop_
_entity_poly.entity_id
_entity_poly.type
_entity_poly.pdbx_seq_one_letter_code
_entity_poly.pdbx_strand_id
1 'polypeptide(L)'
;MSETDMKFCNSYFLVDPTKASVLDLLLLLFCPNLTTRFIDSPPETLKSVRRSFASRWIIALAVLLQKILMFLRKPFAFIGGLLTYFPNLLTANGGFFKLILHLLTGNLVKPEESSATYTSFVGCTDRRVELDEKINVGTIEYKSMLSIMAS
;
A
#
# COMPACT_ATOMS: atom_id res chain seq x y z
N MET A 1 1.43 20.16 -42.75
CA MET A 1 1.89 19.15 -41.79
C MET A 1 0.65 18.36 -41.39
N SER A 2 0.53 17.12 -41.86
CA SER A 2 -0.65 16.27 -41.67
C SER A 2 -0.68 15.80 -40.22
N GLU A 3 -1.67 16.24 -39.44
CA GLU A 3 -2.00 15.61 -38.16
C GLU A 3 -2.60 14.25 -38.48
N THR A 4 -1.81 13.20 -38.26
CA THR A 4 -2.28 11.82 -38.24
C THR A 4 -3.21 11.67 -37.05
N ASP A 5 -4.50 11.87 -37.33
CA ASP A 5 -5.66 11.59 -36.51
C ASP A 5 -5.72 10.08 -36.23
N MET A 6 -4.86 9.59 -35.32
CA MET A 6 -4.94 8.22 -34.81
C MET A 6 -6.16 8.12 -33.90
N LYS A 7 -7.33 8.02 -34.52
CA LYS A 7 -8.63 7.70 -33.90
C LYS A 7 -8.60 6.29 -33.34
N PHE A 8 -7.91 6.09 -32.21
CA PHE A 8 -7.80 4.78 -31.58
C PHE A 8 -9.12 4.33 -30.95
N CYS A 9 -10.01 5.26 -30.56
CA CYS A 9 -11.36 4.96 -30.09
C CYS A 9 -12.23 6.24 -30.12
N ASN A 10 -13.37 6.21 -30.83
CA ASN A 10 -14.39 7.28 -30.77
C ASN A 10 -15.19 7.25 -29.45
N SER A 11 -15.12 6.18 -28.69
CA SER A 11 -15.78 6.02 -27.40
C SER A 11 -14.74 5.80 -26.30
N TYR A 12 -14.56 6.78 -25.42
CA TYR A 12 -13.68 6.69 -24.25
C TYR A 12 -14.37 7.20 -23.00
N PHE A 13 -13.93 6.74 -21.83
CA PHE A 13 -14.43 7.17 -20.53
C PHE A 13 -13.28 7.26 -19.53
N LEU A 14 -12.70 8.44 -19.44
CA LEU A 14 -11.56 8.72 -18.56
C LEU A 14 -12.06 9.38 -17.28
N VAL A 15 -11.59 8.87 -16.15
CA VAL A 15 -12.00 9.31 -14.82
C VAL A 15 -10.76 9.73 -14.05
N ASP A 16 -10.72 11.00 -13.66
CA ASP A 16 -9.62 11.58 -12.89
C ASP A 16 -10.04 11.78 -11.42
N PRO A 17 -9.78 10.82 -10.52
CA PRO A 17 -10.20 10.89 -9.12
C PRO A 17 -9.53 12.04 -8.34
N THR A 18 -8.43 12.61 -8.86
CA THR A 18 -7.73 13.74 -8.22
C THR A 18 -8.52 15.04 -8.32
N LYS A 19 -9.27 15.22 -9.41
CA LYS A 19 -10.11 16.39 -9.67
C LYS A 19 -11.53 16.25 -9.10
N ALA A 20 -11.93 15.05 -8.69
CA ALA A 20 -13.25 14.81 -8.14
C ALA A 20 -13.35 15.34 -6.70
N SER A 21 -14.36 16.13 -6.37
CA SER A 21 -14.76 16.42 -4.99
C SER A 21 -15.77 15.38 -4.49
N VAL A 22 -15.88 15.18 -3.17
CA VAL A 22 -16.94 14.32 -2.59
C VAL A 22 -18.33 14.86 -2.97
N LEU A 23 -18.47 16.18 -3.07
CA LEU A 23 -19.68 16.82 -3.57
C LEU A 23 -19.96 16.47 -5.03
N ASP A 24 -18.93 16.38 -5.87
CA ASP A 24 -19.10 16.01 -7.29
C ASP A 24 -19.59 14.58 -7.46
N LEU A 25 -19.19 13.66 -6.57
CA LEU A 25 -19.73 12.29 -6.54
C LEU A 25 -21.20 12.28 -6.12
N LEU A 26 -21.57 13.08 -5.12
CA LEU A 26 -22.95 13.21 -4.65
C LEU A 26 -23.82 13.85 -5.75
N LEU A 27 -23.30 14.87 -6.43
CA LEU A 27 -23.94 15.49 -7.59
C LEU A 27 -24.07 14.50 -8.76
N LEU A 28 -23.08 13.65 -9.04
CA LEU A 28 -23.21 12.61 -10.08
C LEU A 28 -24.37 11.64 -9.78
N LEU A 29 -24.57 11.31 -8.50
CA LEU A 29 -25.62 10.41 -8.05
C LEU A 29 -27.02 11.03 -8.17
N PHE A 30 -27.22 12.23 -7.64
CA PHE A 30 -28.54 12.87 -7.55
C PHE A 30 -28.88 13.80 -8.73
N CYS A 31 -27.88 14.44 -9.33
CA CYS A 31 -28.03 15.44 -10.39
C CYS A 31 -27.37 14.96 -11.69
N PRO A 32 -28.06 14.13 -12.48
CA PRO A 32 -27.46 13.55 -13.68
C PRO A 32 -26.99 14.62 -14.66
N ASN A 33 -27.67 15.77 -14.78
CA ASN A 33 -27.44 16.72 -15.87
C ASN A 33 -26.18 17.59 -15.74
N LEU A 34 -25.50 17.59 -14.59
CA LEU A 34 -24.36 18.47 -14.38
C LEU A 34 -23.10 17.95 -15.07
N THR A 35 -22.29 18.87 -15.60
CA THR A 35 -20.97 18.57 -16.16
C THR A 35 -19.99 18.34 -15.02
N THR A 36 -19.60 17.08 -14.80
CA THR A 36 -18.63 16.73 -13.76
C THR A 36 -17.21 16.86 -14.30
N ARG A 37 -16.41 17.75 -13.71
CA ARG A 37 -15.04 18.08 -14.15
C ARG A 37 -14.06 16.90 -14.16
N PHE A 38 -14.38 15.82 -13.44
CA PHE A 38 -13.52 14.64 -13.30
C PHE A 38 -13.77 13.55 -14.34
N ILE A 39 -14.79 13.66 -15.19
CA ILE A 39 -15.11 12.70 -16.25
C ILE A 39 -14.82 13.35 -17.59
N ASP A 40 -13.94 12.75 -18.38
CA ASP A 40 -13.70 13.13 -19.77
C ASP A 40 -14.21 12.00 -20.67
N SER A 41 -15.23 12.31 -21.46
CA SER A 41 -15.91 11.37 -22.35
C SER A 41 -16.70 12.10 -23.43
N PRO A 42 -16.78 11.56 -24.65
CA PRO A 42 -17.64 12.08 -25.70
C PRO A 42 -19.12 12.11 -25.28
N PRO A 43 -19.92 13.10 -25.73
CA PRO A 43 -21.27 13.35 -25.23
C PRO A 43 -22.23 12.17 -25.40
N GLU A 44 -22.07 11.38 -26.46
CA GLU A 44 -22.84 10.17 -26.73
C GLU A 44 -22.58 9.03 -25.72
N THR A 45 -21.33 8.85 -25.33
CA THR A 45 -20.92 7.84 -24.33
C THR A 45 -21.35 8.28 -22.93
N LEU A 46 -21.23 9.57 -22.63
CA LEU A 46 -21.64 10.14 -21.36
C LEU A 46 -23.17 10.09 -21.17
N LYS A 47 -23.96 10.28 -22.24
CA LYS A 47 -25.42 10.20 -22.21
C LYS A 47 -25.93 8.78 -21.94
N SER A 48 -25.27 7.74 -22.46
CA SER A 48 -25.66 6.34 -22.22
C SER A 48 -25.44 5.94 -20.76
N VAL A 49 -24.29 6.32 -20.19
CA VAL A 49 -23.93 6.07 -18.78
C VAL A 49 -24.87 6.80 -17.81
N ARG A 50 -25.25 8.04 -18.14
CA ARG A 50 -26.14 8.89 -17.32
C ARG A 50 -27.59 8.38 -17.28
N ARG A 51 -28.00 7.54 -18.24
CA ARG A 51 -29.38 7.05 -18.37
C ARG A 51 -29.79 6.16 -17.19
N SER A 52 -28.87 5.35 -16.66
CA SER A 52 -29.16 4.42 -15.56
C SER A 52 -28.62 4.95 -14.24
N PHE A 53 -29.41 4.81 -13.17
CA PHE A 53 -28.94 5.08 -11.81
C PHE A 53 -27.85 4.08 -11.38
N ALA A 54 -28.00 2.80 -11.74
CA ALA A 54 -27.04 1.75 -11.39
C ALA A 54 -25.64 2.05 -11.97
N SER A 55 -25.57 2.49 -13.22
CA SER A 55 -24.30 2.87 -13.86
C SER A 55 -23.63 4.05 -13.15
N ARG A 56 -24.40 5.08 -12.78
CA ARG A 56 -23.90 6.23 -12.00
C ARG A 56 -23.40 5.82 -10.62
N TRP A 57 -24.13 4.92 -9.96
CA TRP A 57 -23.75 4.38 -8.65
C TRP A 57 -22.42 3.63 -8.71
N ILE A 58 -22.23 2.76 -9.71
CA ILE A 58 -20.97 2.01 -9.89
C ILE A 58 -19.79 2.95 -10.11
N ILE A 59 -19.96 4.00 -10.93
CA ILE A 59 -18.90 4.98 -11.19
C ILE A 59 -18.58 5.78 -9.92
N ALA A 60 -19.61 6.25 -9.21
CA ALA A 60 -19.42 6.95 -7.95
C ALA A 60 -18.68 6.07 -6.93
N LEU A 61 -19.08 4.80 -6.81
CA LEU A 61 -18.42 3.83 -5.92
C LEU A 61 -16.95 3.59 -6.32
N ALA A 62 -16.66 3.44 -7.62
CA ALA A 62 -15.30 3.24 -8.11
C ALA A 62 -14.39 4.45 -7.80
N VAL A 63 -14.87 5.68 -8.03
CA VAL A 63 -14.13 6.90 -7.70
C VAL A 63 -13.96 7.06 -6.19
N LEU A 64 -14.99 6.73 -5.41
CA LEU A 64 -14.94 6.77 -3.96
C LEU A 64 -13.86 5.79 -3.45
N LEU A 65 -13.84 4.57 -3.97
CA LEU A 65 -12.83 3.57 -3.61
C LEU A 65 -11.41 4.04 -3.98
N GLN A 66 -11.21 4.61 -5.17
CA GLN A 66 -9.92 5.18 -5.58
C GLN A 66 -9.47 6.30 -4.62
N LYS A 67 -10.38 7.18 -4.20
CA LYS A 67 -10.09 8.23 -3.21
C LYS A 67 -9.71 7.64 -1.85
N ILE A 68 -10.44 6.63 -1.39
CA ILE A 68 -10.13 5.93 -0.14
C ILE A 68 -8.72 5.33 -0.22
N LEU A 69 -8.38 4.64 -1.31
CA LEU A 69 -7.04 4.07 -1.50
C LEU A 69 -5.94 5.15 -1.54
N MET A 70 -6.17 6.27 -2.22
CA MET A 70 -5.23 7.40 -2.22
C MET A 70 -5.06 8.01 -0.83
N PHE A 71 -6.14 8.12 -0.07
CA PHE A 71 -6.11 8.58 1.32
C PHE A 71 -5.34 7.60 2.20
N LEU A 72 -5.57 6.29 2.03
CA LEU A 72 -4.89 5.22 2.76
C LEU A 72 -3.38 5.16 2.48
N ARG A 73 -2.90 5.67 1.35
CA ARG A 73 -1.46 5.64 1.00
C ARG A 73 -0.56 6.20 2.11
N LYS A 74 -0.93 7.34 2.70
CA LYS A 74 -0.15 7.99 3.77
C LYS A 74 -0.16 7.20 5.09
N PRO A 75 -1.32 6.83 5.66
CA PRO A 75 -1.34 6.04 6.89
C PRO A 75 -0.71 4.66 6.69
N PHE A 76 -0.82 4.04 5.51
CA PHE A 76 -0.17 2.74 5.26
C PHE A 76 1.36 2.83 5.30
N ALA A 77 1.94 3.91 4.75
CA ALA A 77 3.38 4.15 4.87
C ALA A 77 3.81 4.35 6.34
N PHE A 78 3.01 5.09 7.11
CA PHE A 78 3.25 5.26 8.54
C PHE A 78 3.15 3.94 9.32
N ILE A 79 2.12 3.13 9.03
CA ILE A 79 1.93 1.81 9.64
C ILE A 79 3.11 0.89 9.31
N GLY A 80 3.63 0.91 8.09
CA GLY A 80 4.83 0.14 7.73
C GLY A 80 6.06 0.52 8.54
N GLY A 81 6.27 1.82 8.76
CA GLY A 81 7.32 2.32 9.66
C GLY A 81 7.10 1.89 11.11
N LEU A 82 5.88 2.01 11.62
CA LEU A 82 5.53 1.59 12.98
C LEU A 82 5.72 0.08 13.19
N LEU A 83 5.29 -0.73 12.21
CA LEU A 83 5.44 -2.19 12.23
C LEU A 83 6.90 -2.61 12.24
N THR A 84 7.80 -1.84 11.63
CA THR A 84 9.24 -2.14 11.66
C THR A 84 9.89 -1.62 12.94
N TYR A 85 9.52 -0.41 13.38
CA TYR A 85 10.11 0.23 14.55
C TYR A 85 9.74 -0.47 15.87
N PHE A 86 8.48 -0.91 16.02
CA PHE A 86 7.99 -1.47 17.28
C PHE A 86 8.68 -2.79 17.69
N PRO A 87 8.86 -3.79 16.80
CA PRO A 87 9.67 -4.98 17.09
C PRO A 87 11.13 -4.65 17.42
N ASN A 88 11.75 -3.73 16.67
CA ASN A 88 13.13 -3.29 16.96
C ASN A 88 13.26 -2.61 18.32
N LEU A 89 12.25 -1.83 18.73
CA LEU A 89 12.21 -1.23 20.06
C LEU A 89 12.10 -2.31 21.15
N LEU A 90 11.28 -3.33 20.92
CA LEU A 90 11.14 -4.46 21.86
C LEU A 90 12.44 -5.26 21.98
N THR A 91 13.10 -5.60 20.88
CA THR A 91 14.36 -6.36 20.89
C THR A 91 15.49 -5.56 21.53
N ALA A 92 15.63 -4.27 21.21
CA ALA A 92 16.66 -3.39 21.78
C ALA A 92 16.54 -3.24 23.31
N ASN A 93 15.33 -3.35 23.86
CA ASN A 93 15.09 -3.23 25.31
C ASN A 93 14.92 -4.59 26.01
N GLY A 94 15.14 -5.71 25.31
CA GLY A 94 15.11 -7.05 25.91
C GLY A 94 13.71 -7.60 26.19
N GLY A 95 12.70 -7.17 25.41
CA GLY A 95 11.33 -7.67 25.44
C GLY A 95 10.30 -6.72 26.03
N PHE A 96 9.02 -7.09 25.96
CA PHE A 96 7.88 -6.22 26.31
C PHE A 96 7.89 -5.73 27.77
N PHE A 97 8.11 -6.63 28.74
CA PHE A 97 8.12 -6.25 30.16
C PHE A 97 9.32 -5.35 30.51
N LYS A 98 10.51 -5.66 29.97
CA LYS A 98 11.70 -4.83 30.17
C LYS A 98 11.56 -3.47 29.51
N LEU A 99 10.91 -3.38 28.34
CA LEU A 99 10.58 -2.13 27.70
C LEU A 99 9.73 -1.23 28.60
N ILE A 100 8.70 -1.77 29.25
CA ILE A 100 7.87 -1.00 30.19
C ILE A 100 8.70 -0.53 31.39
N LEU A 101 9.54 -1.39 31.95
CA LEU A 101 10.42 -1.02 33.07
C LEU A 101 11.43 0.06 32.67
N HIS A 102 12.05 -0.05 31.49
CA HIS A 102 12.97 0.95 30.96
C HIS A 102 12.26 2.27 30.68
N LEU A 103 11.02 2.24 30.20
CA LEU A 103 10.19 3.42 30.01
C LEU A 103 9.91 4.13 31.33
N LEU A 104 9.54 3.39 32.38
CA LEU A 104 9.28 3.95 33.72
C LEU A 104 10.55 4.47 34.40
N THR A 105 11.69 3.83 34.16
CA THR A 105 12.99 4.20 34.75
C THR A 105 13.69 5.31 33.95
N GLY A 106 13.22 5.63 32.75
CA GLY A 106 13.85 6.61 31.84
C GLY A 106 15.04 6.08 31.03
N ASN A 107 15.34 4.78 31.10
CA ASN A 107 16.45 4.12 30.41
C ASN A 107 16.03 3.50 29.07
N LEU A 108 15.24 4.24 28.28
CA LEU A 108 14.71 3.73 27.02
C LEU A 108 15.77 3.76 25.92
N VAL A 109 16.16 2.59 25.41
CA VAL A 109 17.04 2.48 24.24
C VAL A 109 16.21 2.69 22.98
N LYS A 110 16.50 3.75 22.23
CA LYS A 110 15.86 4.03 20.95
C LYS A 110 16.59 3.27 19.84
N PRO A 111 15.89 2.46 19.01
CA PRO A 111 16.52 1.79 17.89
C PRO A 111 16.89 2.81 16.81
N GLU A 112 18.10 2.69 16.29
CA GLU A 112 18.66 3.55 15.25
C GLU A 112 18.58 2.82 13.90
N GLU A 113 17.93 3.42 12.90
CA GLU A 113 17.69 2.77 11.59
C GLU A 113 18.99 2.45 10.81
N SER A 114 20.07 3.20 11.06
CA SER A 114 21.41 2.98 10.48
C SER A 114 22.21 1.86 11.18
N SER A 115 21.74 1.36 12.32
CA SER A 115 22.46 0.34 13.08
C SER A 115 22.35 -1.04 12.42
N ALA A 116 23.44 -1.82 12.49
CA ALA A 116 23.44 -3.22 12.06
C ALA A 116 22.45 -4.10 12.85
N THR A 117 22.01 -3.65 14.03
CA THR A 117 21.01 -4.33 14.86
C THR A 117 19.56 -4.00 14.47
N TYR A 118 19.35 -3.04 13.57
CA TYR A 118 18.02 -2.67 13.09
C TYR A 118 17.60 -3.60 11.96
N THR A 119 16.60 -4.43 12.22
CA THR A 119 16.17 -5.48 11.31
C THR A 119 14.86 -5.11 10.62
N SER A 120 14.65 -5.60 9.39
CA SER A 120 13.35 -5.45 8.71
C SER A 120 12.23 -6.18 9.47
N PHE A 121 10.96 -5.82 9.21
CA PHE A 121 9.81 -6.50 9.80
C PHE A 121 9.86 -8.03 9.61
N VAL A 122 10.28 -8.48 8.43
CA VAL A 122 10.43 -9.91 8.12
C VAL A 122 11.54 -10.52 8.97
N GLY A 123 12.70 -9.86 9.10
CA GLY A 123 13.78 -10.38 9.93
C GLY A 123 13.51 -10.30 11.45
N CYS A 124 12.61 -9.44 11.91
CA CYS A 124 12.10 -9.50 13.29
C CYS A 124 11.15 -10.68 13.53
N THR A 125 10.46 -11.14 12.48
CA THR A 125 9.50 -12.25 12.54
C THR A 125 10.17 -13.60 12.30
N ASP A 126 11.19 -13.64 11.44
CA ASP A 126 11.98 -14.82 11.18
C ASP A 126 13.00 -15.04 12.30
N ARG A 127 12.78 -16.08 13.08
CA ARG A 127 13.62 -16.44 14.22
C ARG A 127 14.92 -17.15 13.82
N ARG A 128 15.12 -17.46 12.53
CA ARG A 128 16.31 -18.14 11.99
C ARG A 128 17.49 -17.19 11.83
N VAL A 129 17.79 -16.42 12.88
CA VAL A 129 18.92 -15.50 12.90
C VAL A 129 20.24 -16.27 13.01
N GLU A 130 20.22 -17.39 13.73
CA GLU A 130 21.38 -18.27 13.90
C GLU A 130 21.20 -19.53 13.06
N LEU A 131 22.26 -19.90 12.34
CA LEU A 131 22.36 -21.23 11.74
C LEU A 131 22.29 -22.26 12.89
N ASP A 132 21.52 -23.33 12.71
CA ASP A 132 21.45 -24.40 13.71
C ASP A 132 22.87 -24.90 13.98
N GLU A 133 23.34 -24.74 15.22
CA GLU A 133 24.70 -25.09 15.65
C GLU A 133 25.03 -26.57 15.41
N LYS A 134 24.01 -27.42 15.24
CA LYS A 134 24.18 -28.83 14.88
C LYS A 134 24.68 -29.02 13.45
N ILE A 135 24.37 -28.08 12.56
CA ILE A 135 24.70 -28.15 11.13
C ILE A 135 26.10 -27.58 10.93
N ASN A 136 27.09 -28.45 11.12
CA ASN A 136 28.49 -28.09 10.91
C ASN A 136 28.87 -28.18 9.42
N VAL A 137 29.83 -27.35 9.03
CA VAL A 137 30.40 -27.34 7.66
C VAL A 137 30.91 -28.73 7.32
N GLY A 138 30.40 -29.30 6.23
CA GLY A 138 30.79 -30.62 5.73
C GLY A 138 29.86 -31.78 6.12
N THR A 139 28.89 -31.56 7.01
CA THR A 139 27.83 -32.55 7.29
C THR A 139 26.97 -32.82 6.06
N ILE A 140 26.28 -33.97 6.03
CA ILE A 140 25.36 -34.33 4.94
C ILE A 140 24.24 -33.29 4.83
N GLU A 141 23.72 -32.81 5.97
CA GLU A 141 22.70 -31.76 6.06
C GLU A 141 23.20 -30.42 5.53
N TYR A 142 24.43 -30.03 5.87
CA TYR A 142 25.05 -28.82 5.30
C TYR A 142 25.20 -28.93 3.77
N LYS A 143 25.71 -30.06 3.27
CA LYS A 143 25.91 -30.28 1.83
C LYS A 143 24.58 -30.34 1.07
N SER A 144 23.53 -30.94 1.66
CA SER A 144 22.21 -31.01 1.02
C SER A 144 21.58 -29.63 0.92
N MET A 145 21.57 -28.85 2.00
CA MET A 145 21.08 -27.46 1.98
C MET A 145 21.87 -26.58 1.00
N LEU A 146 23.20 -26.71 0.98
CA LEU A 146 24.06 -25.99 0.03
C LEU A 146 23.74 -26.36 -1.42
N SER A 147 23.49 -27.64 -1.71
CA SER A 147 23.11 -28.08 -3.06
C SER A 147 21.74 -27.56 -3.51
N ILE A 148 20.78 -27.44 -2.59
CA ILE A 148 19.45 -26.85 -2.87
C ILE A 148 19.59 -25.36 -3.20
N MET A 149 20.46 -24.63 -2.50
CA MET A 149 20.72 -23.21 -2.79
C MET A 149 21.48 -22.96 -4.10
N ALA A 150 22.28 -23.93 -4.55
CA ALA A 150 23.10 -23.82 -5.75
C ALA A 150 22.41 -24.31 -7.04
N SER A 151 21.23 -24.93 -6.92
CA SER A 151 20.41 -25.43 -8.04
C SER A 151 19.39 -24.40 -8.49
#